data_AF-A0A2V5J1H7-F1
#
_entry.id   AF-A0A2V5J1H7-F1
#
_cell.length_a   1.000
_cell.length_b   1.000
_cell.length_c   1.000
_cell.angle_alpha   90.00
_cell.angle_beta   90.00
_cell.angle_gamma   90.00
#
_symmetry.space_group_name_H-M   'P 1'
#
loop_
_entity.id
_entity.type
_entity.pdbx_description
1 polymer ?
#
loop_
_entity_poly.entity_id
_entity_poly.type
_entity_poly.pdbx_seq_one_letter_code
_entity_poly.pdbx_strand_id
1 'polypeptide(L)'
;ARNEQDTFYLPDGRLLRTHTSTVQIRAMESAPPPIRVIAPGAAYRRDEIDATHTTQFHQIEGLYVDENVSVADLKGTLEFFLRELFGAETAVRFRPHYFPFTEPSFEIDVKSSALKGGEQWVEVCGCGMVHPAVFEAVNQSRRDNAYDPEKWTGFAFGLGMDRLAMILFDIPDIRLFAQNDLRFLRQFA
;
A
#
# COMPACT_ATOMS: atom_id res chain seq x y z
N ALA A 1 -15.76 2.34 0.07
CA ALA A 1 -15.05 1.10 0.47
C ALA A 1 -15.92 -0.17 0.44
N ARG A 2 -17.05 -0.27 1.17
CA ARG A 2 -17.99 -1.41 1.03
C ARG A 2 -19.12 -1.18 0.02
N ASN A 3 -19.13 -0.02 -0.64
CA ASN A 3 -20.16 0.35 -1.61
C ASN A 3 -19.97 -0.46 -2.90
N GLU A 4 -21.06 -1.01 -3.45
CA GLU A 4 -21.09 -1.70 -4.76
C GLU A 4 -20.63 -0.81 -5.91
N GLN A 5 -20.70 0.50 -5.73
CA GLN A 5 -20.17 1.48 -6.68
C GLN A 5 -18.65 1.44 -6.79
N ASP A 6 -17.93 1.01 -5.75
CA ASP A 6 -16.46 1.02 -5.72
C ASP A 6 -15.85 -0.38 -5.96
N THR A 7 -16.61 -1.43 -5.69
CA THR A 7 -16.11 -2.82 -5.56
C THR A 7 -16.77 -3.76 -6.56
N PHE A 8 -15.98 -4.63 -7.19
CA PHE A 8 -16.51 -5.70 -8.04
C PHE A 8 -16.95 -6.90 -7.20
N TYR A 9 -18.26 -7.09 -7.09
CA TYR A 9 -18.88 -8.28 -6.50
C TYR A 9 -19.17 -9.34 -7.58
N LEU A 10 -18.94 -10.60 -7.24
CA LEU A 10 -19.28 -11.77 -8.05
C LEU A 10 -20.69 -12.27 -7.71
N PRO A 11 -21.38 -12.98 -8.62
CA PRO A 11 -22.75 -13.45 -8.38
C PRO A 11 -22.95 -14.33 -7.16
N ASP A 12 -21.88 -14.96 -6.65
CA ASP A 12 -21.89 -15.84 -5.48
C ASP A 12 -21.55 -15.12 -4.16
N GLY A 13 -21.49 -13.78 -4.17
CA GLY A 13 -21.19 -12.96 -3.00
C GLY A 13 -19.71 -12.80 -2.68
N ARG A 14 -18.80 -13.43 -3.45
CA ARG A 14 -17.36 -13.11 -3.38
C ARG A 14 -17.09 -11.77 -4.04
N LEU A 15 -15.89 -11.22 -3.83
CA LEU A 15 -15.46 -9.97 -4.45
C LEU A 15 -14.02 -10.08 -4.98
N LEU A 16 -13.69 -9.22 -5.94
CA LEU A 16 -12.30 -8.97 -6.31
C LEU A 16 -11.69 -8.02 -5.28
N ARG A 17 -10.53 -8.37 -4.73
CA ARG A 17 -9.88 -7.58 -3.68
C ARG A 17 -9.60 -6.16 -4.16
N THR A 18 -9.94 -5.17 -3.33
CA THR A 18 -9.75 -3.74 -3.61
C THR A 18 -8.38 -3.20 -3.16
N HIS A 19 -7.64 -4.04 -2.44
CA HIS A 19 -6.29 -3.81 -1.94
C HIS A 19 -5.63 -5.16 -1.53
N THR A 20 -4.31 -5.14 -1.37
CA THR A 20 -3.50 -6.31 -1.01
C THR A 20 -3.43 -6.60 0.49
N SER A 21 -3.99 -5.73 1.36
CA SER A 21 -4.03 -5.94 2.83
C SER A 21 -4.72 -7.26 3.24
N THR A 22 -5.57 -7.83 2.38
CA THR A 22 -6.13 -9.19 2.61
C THR A 22 -5.04 -10.26 2.75
N VAL A 23 -3.88 -10.10 2.11
CA VAL A 23 -2.72 -10.98 2.24
C VAL A 23 -2.08 -10.84 3.62
N GLN A 24 -2.05 -9.63 4.18
CA GLN A 24 -1.52 -9.37 5.53
C GLN A 24 -2.37 -10.08 6.59
N ILE A 25 -3.70 -10.00 6.48
CA ILE A 25 -4.62 -10.73 7.37
C ILE A 25 -4.37 -12.24 7.30
N ARG A 26 -4.32 -12.80 6.09
CA ARG A 26 -4.05 -14.24 5.88
C ARG A 26 -2.69 -14.66 6.43
N ALA A 27 -1.68 -13.80 6.32
CA ALA A 27 -0.36 -14.06 6.88
C ALA A 27 -0.43 -14.13 8.41
N MET A 28 -1.12 -13.18 9.05
CA MET A 28 -1.34 -13.21 10.50
C MET A 28 -2.22 -14.38 10.96
N GLU A 29 -3.20 -14.80 10.17
CA GLU A 29 -3.97 -16.03 10.47
C GLU A 29 -3.12 -17.30 10.37
N SER A 30 -2.10 -17.30 9.52
CA SER A 30 -1.27 -18.48 9.25
C SER A 30 -0.10 -18.67 10.23
N ALA A 31 0.37 -17.60 10.88
CA ALA A 31 1.55 -17.64 11.75
C ALA A 31 1.39 -16.66 12.93
N PRO A 32 1.92 -16.97 14.13
CA PRO A 32 1.98 -16.01 15.22
C PRO A 32 3.05 -14.92 14.94
N PRO A 33 2.99 -13.76 15.61
CA PRO A 33 4.05 -12.74 15.55
C PRO A 33 5.38 -13.23 16.18
N PRO A 34 6.52 -12.61 15.84
CA PRO A 34 6.66 -11.46 14.96
C PRO A 34 6.48 -11.81 13.48
N ILE A 35 5.94 -10.88 12.69
CA ILE A 35 5.74 -11.07 11.25
C ILE A 35 6.16 -9.85 10.44
N ARG A 36 6.81 -10.10 9.31
CA ARG A 36 7.18 -9.10 8.29
C ARG A 36 6.69 -9.61 6.95
N VAL A 37 5.79 -8.84 6.32
CA VAL A 37 5.14 -9.24 5.07
C VAL A 37 5.28 -8.11 4.06
N ILE A 38 5.60 -8.48 2.83
CA ILE A 38 5.46 -7.63 1.66
C ILE A 38 4.52 -8.36 0.70
N ALA A 39 3.42 -7.71 0.32
CA ALA A 39 2.33 -8.27 -0.44
C ALA A 39 2.15 -7.50 -1.76
N PRO A 40 2.94 -7.79 -2.80
CA PRO A 40 2.69 -7.25 -4.13
C PRO A 40 1.51 -7.98 -4.78
N GLY A 41 0.72 -7.25 -5.58
CA GLY A 41 -0.25 -7.89 -6.45
C GLY A 41 -1.30 -6.95 -7.04
N ALA A 42 -2.09 -7.49 -7.95
CA ALA A 42 -3.20 -6.78 -8.56
C ALA A 42 -4.34 -6.53 -7.55
N ALA A 43 -4.93 -5.35 -7.60
CA ALA A 43 -6.13 -4.92 -6.91
C ALA A 43 -7.12 -4.35 -7.94
N TYR A 44 -8.40 -4.34 -7.57
CA TYR A 44 -9.49 -4.03 -8.51
C TYR A 44 -10.44 -3.00 -7.90
N ARG A 45 -10.77 -1.96 -8.65
CA ARG A 45 -11.73 -0.91 -8.27
C ARG A 45 -12.58 -0.52 -9.46
N ARG A 46 -13.81 -0.08 -9.22
CA ARG A 46 -14.72 0.39 -10.27
C ARG A 46 -14.46 1.86 -10.63
N ASP A 47 -13.19 2.19 -10.84
CA ASP A 47 -12.80 3.54 -11.24
C ASP A 47 -13.05 3.72 -12.75
N GLU A 48 -13.52 4.91 -13.14
CA GLU A 48 -13.64 5.28 -14.55
C GLU A 48 -12.25 5.30 -15.19
N ILE A 49 -12.11 4.69 -16.36
CA ILE A 49 -10.81 4.53 -17.02
C ILE A 49 -10.39 5.84 -17.68
N ASP A 50 -9.31 6.43 -17.21
CA ASP A 50 -8.70 7.63 -17.76
C ASP A 50 -7.15 7.49 -17.82
N ALA A 51 -6.43 8.60 -18.02
CA ALA A 51 -4.96 8.57 -18.09
C ALA A 51 -4.29 8.25 -16.75
N THR A 52 -5.01 8.35 -15.63
CA THR A 52 -4.54 8.21 -14.26
C THR A 52 -5.24 7.10 -13.47
N HIS A 53 -6.38 6.61 -13.94
CA HIS A 53 -7.19 5.58 -13.29
C HIS A 53 -7.48 4.40 -14.22
N THR A 54 -7.48 3.20 -13.64
CA THR A 54 -7.77 1.94 -14.32
C THR A 54 -8.49 1.02 -13.34
N THR A 55 -9.32 0.11 -13.87
CA THR A 55 -10.11 -0.81 -13.05
C THR A 55 -9.26 -1.90 -12.37
N GLN A 56 -8.12 -2.23 -12.98
CA GLN A 56 -7.10 -3.11 -12.42
C GLN A 56 -5.78 -2.35 -12.33
N PHE A 57 -5.19 -2.33 -11.14
CA PHE A 57 -3.88 -1.74 -10.85
C PHE A 57 -3.12 -2.66 -9.89
N HIS A 58 -1.84 -2.39 -9.68
CA HIS A 58 -0.95 -3.15 -8.82
C HIS A 58 -0.58 -2.33 -7.60
N GLN A 59 -0.63 -2.98 -6.45
CA GLN A 59 -0.16 -2.42 -5.20
C GLN A 59 0.94 -3.29 -4.63
N ILE A 60 1.75 -2.67 -3.81
CA ILE A 60 2.61 -3.36 -2.87
C ILE A 60 2.30 -2.79 -1.49
N GLU A 61 1.90 -3.68 -0.59
CA GLU A 61 1.68 -3.32 0.79
C GLU A 61 2.62 -4.07 1.72
N GLY A 62 3.04 -3.41 2.79
CA GLY A 62 3.86 -3.99 3.84
C GLY A 62 3.11 -4.07 5.16
N LEU A 63 3.46 -5.08 5.96
CA LEU A 63 3.06 -5.22 7.36
C LEU A 63 4.30 -5.61 8.17
N TYR A 64 4.50 -4.94 9.30
CA TYR A 64 5.44 -5.35 10.33
C TYR A 64 4.76 -5.37 11.69
N VAL A 65 4.81 -6.51 12.39
CA VAL A 65 4.29 -6.68 13.75
C VAL A 65 5.38 -7.31 14.62
N ASP A 66 5.69 -6.69 15.75
CA ASP A 66 6.65 -7.15 16.76
C ASP A 66 6.36 -6.46 18.11
N GLU A 67 7.11 -6.78 19.15
CA GLU A 67 7.03 -6.06 20.43
C GLU A 67 7.62 -4.65 20.27
N ASN A 68 6.95 -3.64 20.84
CA ASN A 68 7.42 -2.24 20.88
C ASN A 68 7.64 -1.56 19.52
N VAL A 69 6.98 -2.00 18.45
CA VAL A 69 6.97 -1.28 17.16
C VAL A 69 6.26 0.06 17.31
N SER A 70 6.89 1.12 16.84
CA SER A 70 6.45 2.50 17.01
C SER A 70 6.28 3.25 15.69
N VAL A 71 5.69 4.44 15.74
CA VAL A 71 5.63 5.37 14.60
C VAL A 71 7.04 5.76 14.13
N ALA A 72 8.05 5.75 15.00
CA ALA A 72 9.42 6.04 14.60
C ALA A 72 9.97 4.95 13.67
N ASP A 73 9.66 3.67 13.93
CA ASP A 73 10.06 2.55 13.08
C ASP A 73 9.37 2.62 11.71
N LEU A 74 8.08 2.96 11.69
CA LEU A 74 7.32 3.19 10.46
C LEU A 74 7.96 4.30 9.61
N LYS A 75 8.21 5.46 10.23
CA LYS A 75 8.78 6.62 9.55
C LYS A 75 10.18 6.32 9.03
N GLY A 76 11.04 5.71 9.85
CA GLY A 76 12.40 5.35 9.46
C GLY A 76 12.43 4.34 8.31
N THR A 77 11.56 3.33 8.36
CA THR A 77 11.46 2.32 7.29
C THR A 77 11.04 2.94 5.96
N LEU A 78 10.01 3.77 5.98
CA LEU A 78 9.49 4.38 4.74
C LEU A 78 10.38 5.50 4.22
N GLU A 79 11.01 6.28 5.09
CA GLU A 79 12.00 7.28 4.69
C GLU A 79 13.22 6.62 4.04
N PHE A 80 13.72 5.51 4.60
CA PHE A 80 14.77 4.71 3.99
C PHE A 80 14.35 4.19 2.61
N PHE A 81 13.20 3.51 2.53
CA PHE A 81 12.69 2.95 1.28
C PHE A 81 12.52 4.02 0.18
N LEU A 82 11.93 5.18 0.52
CA LEU A 82 11.68 6.24 -0.44
C LEU A 82 12.97 6.94 -0.89
N ARG A 83 13.97 7.08 -0.02
CA ARG A 83 15.28 7.63 -0.41
C ARG A 83 16.09 6.66 -1.28
N GLU A 84 15.98 5.35 -1.05
CA GLU A 84 16.55 4.35 -1.97
C GLU A 84 15.87 4.41 -3.34
N LEU A 85 14.57 4.68 -3.38
CA LEU A 85 13.80 4.72 -4.64
C LEU A 85 13.98 6.04 -5.42
N PHE A 86 13.96 7.18 -4.74
CA PHE A 86 13.95 8.51 -5.35
C PHE A 86 15.26 9.29 -5.20
N GLY A 87 16.26 8.72 -4.53
CA GLY A 87 17.57 9.33 -4.27
C GLY A 87 17.72 9.83 -2.83
N ALA A 88 18.97 9.83 -2.34
CA ALA A 88 19.32 10.11 -0.94
C ALA A 88 18.82 11.48 -0.42
N GLU A 89 18.74 12.48 -1.30
CA GLU A 89 18.29 13.84 -0.98
C GLU A 89 16.76 14.03 -1.05
N THR A 90 16.00 12.93 -1.22
CA THR A 90 14.54 12.99 -1.29
C THR A 90 13.96 13.51 0.03
N ALA A 91 13.22 14.62 -0.06
CA ALA A 91 12.45 15.13 1.06
C ALA A 91 11.17 14.31 1.20
N VAL A 92 10.90 13.83 2.42
CA VAL A 92 9.75 12.99 2.76
C VAL A 92 8.89 13.72 3.79
N ARG A 93 7.59 13.81 3.54
CA ARG A 93 6.63 14.48 4.43
C ARG A 93 5.49 13.55 4.78
N PHE A 94 5.27 13.33 6.08
CA PHE A 94 4.13 12.60 6.61
C PHE A 94 3.03 13.59 6.98
N ARG A 95 1.82 13.40 6.45
CA ARG A 95 0.63 14.18 6.78
C ARG A 95 -0.38 13.29 7.49
N PRO A 96 -0.99 13.71 8.61
CA PRO A 96 -2.09 12.98 9.22
C PRO A 96 -3.20 12.73 8.20
N HIS A 97 -3.70 11.51 8.18
CA HIS A 97 -4.83 11.09 7.36
C HIS A 97 -5.70 10.10 8.14
N TYR A 98 -6.77 9.59 7.53
CA TYR A 98 -7.59 8.53 8.11
C TYR A 98 -7.60 7.29 7.21
N PHE A 99 -7.24 6.14 7.77
CA PHE A 99 -7.50 4.83 7.18
C PHE A 99 -8.18 3.94 8.23
N PRO A 100 -9.25 3.21 7.90
CA PRO A 100 -10.03 2.45 8.90
C PRO A 100 -9.26 1.35 9.65
N PHE A 101 -8.11 0.93 9.11
CA PHE A 101 -7.30 -0.18 9.61
C PHE A 101 -6.03 0.27 10.34
N THR A 102 -5.79 1.57 10.45
CA THR A 102 -4.62 2.11 11.15
C THR A 102 -4.96 3.31 12.03
N GLU A 103 -4.29 3.42 13.18
CA GLU A 103 -4.37 4.57 14.09
C GLU A 103 -3.09 4.68 14.92
N PRO A 104 -2.27 5.77 14.79
CA PRO A 104 -2.45 6.89 13.87
C PRO A 104 -2.19 6.51 12.40
N SER A 105 -2.81 7.27 11.50
CA SER A 105 -2.76 7.13 10.05
C SER A 105 -2.07 8.32 9.37
N PHE A 106 -1.32 8.06 8.29
CA PHE A 106 -0.57 9.07 7.54
C PHE A 106 -0.60 8.82 6.03
N GLU A 107 -0.62 9.90 5.26
CA GLU A 107 -0.17 9.93 3.87
C GLU A 107 1.27 10.44 3.79
N ILE A 108 1.99 10.00 2.77
CA ILE A 108 3.36 10.41 2.52
C ILE A 108 3.46 11.08 1.16
N ASP A 109 3.99 12.30 1.19
CA ASP A 109 4.42 13.01 0.00
C ASP A 109 5.94 12.99 -0.11
N VAL A 110 6.45 12.92 -1.34
CA VAL A 110 7.88 13.06 -1.64
C VAL A 110 8.14 14.26 -2.54
N LYS A 111 9.33 14.85 -2.39
CA LYS A 111 9.88 15.88 -3.28
C LYS A 111 11.33 15.50 -3.57
N SER A 112 11.65 15.26 -4.85
CA SER A 112 12.98 14.86 -5.32
C SER A 112 13.24 15.37 -6.72
N SER A 113 14.51 15.64 -7.03
CA SER A 113 14.99 15.97 -8.38
C SER A 113 14.80 14.83 -9.38
N ALA A 114 14.64 13.59 -8.90
CA ALA A 114 14.30 12.44 -9.73
C ALA A 114 12.87 12.52 -10.30
N LEU A 115 12.00 13.34 -9.72
CA LEU A 115 10.62 13.52 -10.17
C LEU A 115 10.57 14.54 -11.31
N LYS A 116 9.78 14.27 -12.36
CA LYS A 116 9.51 15.27 -13.38
C LYS A 116 8.77 16.46 -12.76
N GLY A 117 9.40 17.62 -12.78
CA GLY A 117 8.94 18.83 -12.09
C GLY A 117 9.71 19.17 -10.82
N GLY A 118 10.57 18.27 -10.32
CA GLY A 118 11.67 18.42 -9.35
C GLY A 118 11.34 18.95 -7.95
N GLU A 119 10.43 19.91 -7.86
CA GLU A 119 10.18 20.70 -6.66
C GLU A 119 8.76 20.61 -6.14
N GLN A 120 7.88 19.86 -6.82
CA GLN A 120 6.50 19.65 -6.37
C GLN A 120 6.41 18.44 -5.45
N TRP A 121 5.53 18.54 -4.46
CA TRP A 121 5.19 17.41 -3.58
C TRP A 121 4.26 16.46 -4.32
N VAL A 122 4.59 15.17 -4.30
CA VAL A 122 3.78 14.11 -4.91
C VAL A 122 3.45 13.07 -3.85
N GLU A 123 2.17 12.81 -3.66
CA GLU A 123 1.69 11.73 -2.79
C GLU A 123 2.07 10.36 -3.39
N VAL A 124 2.63 9.48 -2.57
CA VAL A 124 3.15 8.17 -3.03
C VAL A 124 2.78 6.98 -2.16
N CYS A 125 2.37 7.19 -0.91
CA CYS A 125 2.12 6.10 0.03
C CYS A 125 1.10 6.49 1.10
N GLY A 126 0.21 5.55 1.44
CA GLY A 126 -0.57 5.58 2.68
C GLY A 126 0.03 4.63 3.71
N CYS A 127 0.03 4.97 4.98
CA CYS A 127 0.58 4.13 6.05
C CYS A 127 0.01 4.45 7.42
N GLY A 128 0.29 3.61 8.41
CA GLY A 128 -0.06 3.90 9.79
C GLY A 128 0.24 2.74 10.73
N MET A 129 0.01 2.96 12.02
CA MET A 129 0.09 1.90 13.03
C MET A 129 -1.15 1.03 12.94
N VAL A 130 -1.00 -0.30 12.92
CA VAL A 130 -2.13 -1.23 12.79
C VAL A 130 -3.10 -1.03 13.94
N HIS A 131 -4.37 -0.82 13.62
CA HIS A 131 -5.40 -0.58 14.62
C HIS A 131 -5.65 -1.85 15.46
N PRO A 132 -5.76 -1.78 16.80
CA PRO A 132 -5.98 -2.94 17.68
C PRO A 132 -7.12 -3.87 17.24
N ALA A 133 -8.25 -3.32 16.78
CA ALA A 133 -9.37 -4.07 16.21
C ALA A 133 -8.99 -5.04 15.05
N VAL A 134 -7.91 -4.77 14.31
CA VAL A 134 -7.39 -5.69 13.29
C VAL A 134 -6.80 -6.95 13.94
N PHE A 135 -6.01 -6.77 15.01
CA PHE A 135 -5.47 -7.89 15.79
C PHE A 135 -6.57 -8.69 16.48
N GLU A 136 -7.58 -8.02 17.04
CA GLU A 136 -8.76 -8.69 17.61
C GLU A 136 -9.50 -9.55 16.57
N ALA A 137 -9.72 -9.02 15.36
CA ALA A 137 -10.35 -9.77 14.28
C ALA A 137 -9.52 -10.99 13.84
N VAL A 138 -8.19 -10.86 13.81
CA VAL A 138 -7.28 -11.98 13.56
C VAL A 138 -7.40 -13.04 14.65
N ASN A 139 -7.38 -12.65 15.93
CA ASN A 139 -7.55 -13.57 17.06
C ASN A 139 -8.88 -14.34 16.97
N GLN A 140 -9.97 -13.66 16.60
CA GLN A 140 -11.27 -14.31 16.38
C GLN A 140 -11.21 -15.38 15.29
N SER A 141 -10.52 -15.10 14.18
CA SER A 141 -10.34 -16.05 13.07
C SER A 141 -9.47 -17.25 13.48
N ARG A 142 -8.35 -16.98 14.19
CA ARG A 142 -7.40 -17.98 14.68
C ARG A 142 -7.94 -18.84 15.82
N ARG A 143 -8.89 -18.32 16.60
CA ARG A 143 -9.39 -18.92 17.86
C ARG A 143 -8.30 -19.07 18.93
N ASP A 144 -7.35 -18.15 18.93
CA ASP A 144 -6.30 -17.98 19.95
C ASP A 144 -6.07 -16.49 20.24
N ASN A 145 -5.21 -16.17 21.20
CA ASN A 145 -4.78 -14.80 21.51
C ASN A 145 -3.34 -14.55 21.05
N ALA A 146 -2.94 -15.08 19.89
CA ALA A 146 -1.57 -14.92 19.41
C ALA A 146 -1.20 -13.44 19.13
N TYR A 147 -2.19 -12.63 18.73
CA TYR A 147 -2.06 -11.20 18.44
C TYR A 147 -2.72 -10.36 19.54
N ASP A 148 -2.32 -10.52 20.80
CA ASP A 148 -2.76 -9.64 21.89
C ASP A 148 -2.31 -8.18 21.64
N PRO A 149 -3.25 -7.21 21.48
CA PRO A 149 -2.92 -5.81 21.19
C PRO A 149 -2.22 -5.07 22.35
N GLU A 150 -2.27 -5.60 23.57
CA GLU A 150 -1.49 -5.04 24.70
C GLU A 150 0.00 -5.44 24.62
N LYS A 151 0.29 -6.54 23.91
CA LYS A 151 1.65 -7.06 23.75
C LYS A 151 2.27 -6.62 22.42
N TRP A 152 1.51 -6.72 21.34
CA TRP A 152 2.00 -6.56 19.99
C TRP A 152 1.54 -5.25 19.39
N THR A 153 2.49 -4.56 18.76
CA THR A 153 2.20 -3.40 17.92
C THR A 153 2.76 -3.65 16.53
N GLY A 154 2.33 -2.84 15.58
CA GLY A 154 2.80 -2.99 14.22
C GLY A 154 2.44 -1.80 13.36
N PHE A 155 3.07 -1.72 12.20
CA PHE A 155 2.70 -0.75 11.18
C PHE A 155 2.42 -1.43 9.86
N ALA A 156 1.59 -0.78 9.05
CA ALA A 156 1.34 -1.17 7.68
C ALA A 156 1.49 0.02 6.74
N PHE A 157 1.79 -0.27 5.47
CA PHE A 157 1.92 0.74 4.43
C PHE A 157 1.48 0.19 3.08
N GLY A 158 1.12 1.07 2.16
CA GLY A 158 0.68 0.72 0.83
C GLY A 158 1.01 1.79 -0.20
N LEU A 159 1.55 1.34 -1.33
CA LEU A 159 1.89 2.18 -2.49
C LEU A 159 1.35 1.54 -3.78
N GLY A 160 0.91 2.39 -4.71
CA GLY A 160 0.51 1.98 -6.05
C GLY A 160 1.73 1.82 -6.94
N MET A 161 1.98 0.60 -7.42
CA MET A 161 3.15 0.31 -8.26
C MET A 161 3.04 1.01 -9.62
N ASP A 162 1.87 1.02 -10.24
CA ASP A 162 1.64 1.67 -11.54
C ASP A 162 1.87 3.18 -11.42
N ARG A 163 1.40 3.80 -10.32
CA ARG A 163 1.61 5.22 -10.06
C ARG A 163 3.10 5.55 -9.90
N LEU A 164 3.84 4.73 -9.16
CA LEU A 164 5.28 4.90 -9.00
C LEU A 164 6.03 4.69 -10.32
N ALA A 165 5.67 3.69 -11.11
CA ALA A 165 6.25 3.47 -12.42
C ALA A 165 6.00 4.67 -13.35
N MET A 166 4.77 5.22 -13.35
CA MET A 166 4.47 6.43 -14.10
C MET A 166 5.34 7.61 -13.71
N ILE A 167 5.56 7.78 -12.41
CA ILE A 167 6.38 8.87 -11.87
C ILE A 167 7.86 8.68 -12.24
N LEU A 168 8.41 7.49 -12.01
CA LEU A 168 9.84 7.19 -12.20
C LEU A 168 10.25 7.14 -13.66
N PHE A 169 9.37 6.64 -14.53
CA PHE A 169 9.64 6.46 -15.95
C PHE A 169 8.96 7.51 -16.84
N ASP A 170 8.35 8.54 -16.24
CA ASP A 170 7.65 9.61 -16.96
C ASP A 170 6.60 9.08 -17.96
N ILE A 171 5.78 8.13 -17.51
CA ILE A 171 4.74 7.52 -18.34
C ILE A 171 3.46 8.35 -18.16
N PRO A 172 2.95 9.00 -19.23
CA PRO A 172 1.87 9.97 -19.11
C PRO A 172 0.48 9.35 -18.95
N ASP A 173 0.35 8.04 -19.21
CA ASP A 173 -0.93 7.36 -19.33
C ASP A 173 -0.85 5.92 -18.80
N ILE A 174 -1.59 5.64 -17.73
CA ILE A 174 -1.62 4.33 -17.06
C ILE A 174 -2.11 3.21 -17.99
N ARG A 175 -2.92 3.54 -19.01
CA ARG A 175 -3.51 2.56 -19.93
C ARG A 175 -2.44 1.91 -20.80
N LEU A 176 -1.29 2.55 -20.98
CA LEU A 176 -0.16 1.99 -21.74
C LEU A 176 0.34 0.66 -21.16
N PHE A 177 0.22 0.45 -19.84
CA PHE A 177 0.62 -0.81 -19.20
C PHE A 177 -0.22 -2.02 -19.66
N ALA A 178 -1.49 -1.82 -20.04
CA ALA A 178 -2.41 -2.90 -20.38
C ALA A 178 -2.59 -3.11 -21.91
N GLN A 179 -2.11 -2.18 -22.74
CA GLN A 179 -2.34 -2.20 -24.19
C GLN A 179 -1.47 -3.22 -24.95
N ASN A 180 -0.44 -3.78 -24.33
CA ASN A 180 0.52 -4.69 -24.98
C ASN A 180 1.17 -4.09 -26.25
N ASP A 181 1.36 -2.77 -26.30
CA ASP A 181 2.02 -2.12 -27.43
C ASP A 181 3.53 -2.37 -27.38
N LEU A 182 4.05 -3.10 -28.37
CA LEU A 182 5.48 -3.41 -28.47
C LEU A 182 6.37 -2.15 -28.55
N ARG A 183 5.87 -1.02 -29.06
CA ARG A 183 6.62 0.25 -29.12
C ARG A 183 6.82 0.84 -27.73
N PHE A 184 5.84 0.66 -26.84
CA PHE A 184 5.94 1.03 -25.44
C PHE A 184 6.88 0.08 -24.70
N LEU A 185 6.63 -1.23 -24.79
CA LEU A 185 7.39 -2.24 -24.03
C LEU A 185 8.89 -2.24 -24.34
N ARG A 186 9.29 -1.98 -25.59
CA ARG A 186 10.71 -1.93 -26.00
C ARG A 186 11.52 -0.79 -25.37
N GLN A 187 10.89 0.19 -24.74
CA GLN A 187 11.60 1.29 -24.06
C GLN A 187 12.22 0.85 -22.72
N PHE A 188 11.85 -0.32 -22.21
CA PHE A 188 12.27 -0.86 -20.90
C PHE A 188 13.04 -2.18 -21.00
N ALA A 189 13.37 -2.61 -22.22
CA ALA A 189 14.04 -3.87 -22.52
C ALA A 189 15.58 -3.72 -22.57
#